data_AF-A0A3Q3BBB8-F1
#
_entry.id   AF-A0A3Q3BBB8-F1
#
_cell.length_a   1.000
_cell.length_b   1.000
_cell.length_c   1.000
_cell.angle_alpha   90.00
_cell.angle_beta   90.00
_cell.angle_gamma   90.00
#
_symmetry.space_group_name_H-M   'P 1'
#
loop_
_entity.id
_entity.type
_entity.pdbx_description
1 polymer ?
#
loop_
_entity_poly.entity_id
_entity_poly.type
_entity_poly.pdbx_seq_one_letter_code
_entity_poly.pdbx_strand_id
1 'polypeptide(L)'
;MPFDVRRFDIYRKVPKDLTQPTYTGAFISILCCVFILFLFLSELTGFIATEIVNELYVDDPDKDSGGKIEVSLNISLPNLHCDLVGLDIQDEMGRHEVGHIDNSMKVPLNQGDGCRFEGEFTINKVPGNFHVSTHSATAQPQNPDMTHTIHKLAFGEKLQVQKVQGAFNALGGANRLSSNPLASHDYILKIVPTVYEDLSGKQRFSYQYTVANKEYVAYSHTGRIIPAIWFRYDLSPITVKYTERRQPFYRFITTICAIVGGTFTVAGIIDSCIFTASEAWKKIQIGKMS
;
A
#
# COMPACT_ATOMS: atom_id res chain seq x y z
N MET A 1 48.15 -21.84 41.91
CA MET A 1 46.78 -21.57 42.42
C MET A 1 45.81 -22.15 41.39
N PRO A 2 45.00 -23.15 41.72
CA PRO A 2 44.00 -23.66 40.78
C PRO A 2 42.94 -22.57 40.54
N PHE A 3 42.51 -22.40 39.29
CA PHE A 3 41.44 -21.47 38.93
C PHE A 3 40.13 -21.94 39.57
N ASP A 4 39.71 -21.30 40.67
CA ASP A 4 38.40 -21.57 41.30
C ASP A 4 37.31 -20.74 40.62
N VAL A 5 36.59 -21.38 39.70
CA VAL A 5 35.52 -20.78 38.91
C VAL A 5 34.39 -20.22 39.79
N ARG A 6 34.24 -20.72 41.04
CA ARG A 6 33.24 -20.22 42.00
C ARG A 6 33.48 -18.78 42.41
N ARG A 7 34.69 -18.22 42.23
CA ARG A 7 34.97 -16.80 42.48
C ARG A 7 34.26 -15.86 41.50
N PHE A 8 33.79 -16.37 40.36
CA PHE A 8 32.98 -15.61 39.39
C PHE A 8 31.47 -15.68 39.67
N ASP A 9 31.05 -16.26 40.82
CA ASP A 9 29.65 -16.22 41.25
C ASP A 9 29.25 -14.80 41.69
N ILE A 10 28.68 -14.05 40.74
CA ILE A 10 28.11 -12.70 40.95
C ILE A 10 26.82 -12.77 41.79
N TYR A 11 26.14 -13.93 41.82
CA TYR A 11 24.82 -14.10 42.43
C TYR A 11 24.90 -14.82 43.79
N ARG A 12 25.82 -14.38 44.66
CA ARG A 12 25.93 -14.91 46.04
C ARG A 12 24.59 -14.79 46.76
N LYS A 13 24.09 -15.91 47.27
CA LYS A 13 22.80 -15.99 47.95
C LYS A 13 22.87 -15.30 49.32
N VAL A 14 21.96 -14.35 49.57
CA VAL A 14 21.78 -13.76 50.89
C VAL A 14 20.91 -14.70 51.75
N PRO A 15 21.26 -14.97 53.01
CA PRO A 15 20.42 -15.74 53.93
C PRO A 15 19.01 -15.14 54.03
N LYS A 16 17.98 -15.99 54.01
CA LYS A 16 16.57 -15.55 54.11
C LYS A 16 16.27 -14.80 55.41
N ASP A 17 17.04 -15.07 56.46
CA ASP A 17 16.90 -14.44 57.78
C ASP A 17 17.24 -12.94 57.78
N LEU A 18 17.96 -12.47 56.75
CA LEU A 18 18.34 -11.05 56.57
C LEU A 18 17.39 -10.29 55.62
N THR A 19 16.39 -10.97 55.03
CA THR A 19 15.43 -10.37 54.10
C THR A 19 14.02 -10.41 54.69
N GLN A 20 13.36 -9.25 54.80
CA GLN A 20 11.97 -9.17 55.27
C GLN A 20 11.04 -8.72 54.13
N PRO A 21 9.88 -9.38 53.93
CA PRO A 21 8.90 -8.96 52.94
C PRO A 21 8.18 -7.68 53.37
N THR A 22 7.98 -6.74 52.44
CA THR A 22 7.26 -5.49 52.67
C THR A 22 5.96 -5.43 51.85
N TYR A 23 4.92 -4.79 52.39
CA TYR A 23 3.65 -4.59 51.67
C TYR A 23 3.81 -3.71 50.42
N THR A 24 4.68 -2.69 50.49
CA THR A 24 5.02 -1.82 49.35
C THR A 24 5.73 -2.61 48.25
N GLY A 25 6.71 -3.44 48.63
CA GLY A 25 7.43 -4.30 47.69
C GLY A 25 6.52 -5.34 47.03
N ALA A 26 5.55 -5.89 47.76
CA ALA A 26 4.54 -6.80 47.20
C ALA A 26 3.65 -6.11 46.15
N PHE A 27 3.18 -4.90 46.43
CA PHE A 27 2.37 -4.13 45.47
C PHE A 27 3.15 -3.77 44.21
N ILE A 28 4.39 -3.27 44.35
CA ILE A 28 5.27 -2.95 43.23
C ILE A 28 5.54 -4.20 42.39
N SER A 29 5.79 -5.35 43.03
CA SER A 29 6.04 -6.62 42.34
C SER A 29 4.84 -7.08 41.51
N ILE A 30 3.61 -6.99 42.04
CA ILE A 30 2.39 -7.33 41.30
C ILE A 30 2.24 -6.42 40.08
N LEU A 31 2.42 -5.11 40.25
CA LEU A 31 2.32 -4.13 39.17
C LEU A 31 3.37 -4.40 38.08
N CYS A 32 4.60 -4.73 38.47
CA CYS A 32 5.67 -5.10 37.54
C CYS A 32 5.34 -6.38 36.76
N CYS A 33 4.81 -7.41 37.42
CA CYS A 33 4.39 -8.64 36.74
C CYS A 33 3.29 -8.39 35.70
N VAL A 34 2.29 -7.58 36.05
CA VAL A 34 1.21 -7.19 35.10
C VAL A 34 1.79 -6.40 33.92
N PHE A 35 2.70 -5.47 34.18
CA PHE A 35 3.34 -4.66 33.14
C PHE A 35 4.23 -5.49 32.20
N ILE A 36 5.04 -6.40 32.75
CA ILE A 36 5.86 -7.35 31.97
C ILE A 36 4.97 -8.22 31.10
N LEU A 37 3.87 -8.75 31.64
CA LEU A 37 2.93 -9.57 30.87
C LEU A 37 2.31 -8.76 29.72
N PHE A 38 1.89 -7.52 29.98
CA PHE A 38 1.35 -6.64 28.95
C PHE A 38 2.36 -6.39 27.81
N LEU A 39 3.58 -5.98 28.15
CA LEU A 39 4.63 -5.73 27.15
C LEU A 39 5.02 -7.00 26.39
N PHE A 40 5.09 -8.15 27.08
CA PHE A 40 5.35 -9.43 26.46
C PHE A 40 4.27 -9.80 25.44
N LEU A 41 2.99 -9.65 25.79
CA LEU A 41 1.89 -9.93 24.87
C LEU A 41 1.93 -8.98 23.66
N SER A 42 2.28 -7.71 23.87
CA SER A 42 2.46 -6.75 22.78
C SER A 42 3.62 -7.10 21.84
N GLU A 43 4.77 -7.52 22.38
CA GLU A 43 5.89 -7.98 21.56
C GLU A 43 5.59 -9.31 20.87
N LEU A 44 4.85 -10.20 21.53
CA LEU A 44 4.45 -11.48 20.94
C LEU A 44 3.52 -11.27 19.74
N THR A 45 2.53 -10.37 19.86
CA THR A 45 1.67 -10.04 18.72
C THR A 45 2.46 -9.35 17.60
N GLY A 46 3.41 -8.46 17.94
CA GLY A 46 4.32 -7.84 16.98
C GLY A 46 5.24 -8.84 16.27
N PHE A 47 5.78 -9.83 16.98
CA PHE A 47 6.64 -10.88 16.42
C PHE A 47 5.89 -11.84 15.49
N ILE A 48 4.63 -12.15 15.83
CA ILE A 48 3.76 -13.00 15.01
C ILE A 48 3.28 -12.23 13.76
N ALA A 49 3.15 -10.91 13.85
CA ALA A 49 2.75 -10.08 12.73
C ALA A 49 3.82 -10.04 11.62
N THR A 50 3.36 -9.99 10.37
CA THR A 50 4.22 -9.83 9.20
C THR A 50 4.49 -8.37 8.90
N GLU A 51 5.74 -8.05 8.57
CA GLU A 51 6.20 -6.72 8.17
C GLU A 51 6.39 -6.67 6.65
N ILE A 52 5.96 -5.58 6.02
CA ILE A 52 6.16 -5.34 4.59
C ILE A 52 7.27 -4.32 4.44
N VAL A 53 8.33 -4.71 3.74
CA VAL A 53 9.49 -3.84 3.44
C VAL A 53 9.45 -3.43 1.99
N ASN A 54 9.66 -2.14 1.72
CA ASN A 54 9.60 -1.55 0.38
C ASN A 54 11.01 -1.22 -0.10
N GLU A 55 11.40 -1.74 -1.26
CA GLU A 55 12.69 -1.49 -1.90
C GLU A 55 12.46 -0.93 -3.32
N LEU A 56 13.31 0.00 -3.76
CA LEU A 56 13.26 0.59 -5.11
C LEU A 56 14.48 0.13 -5.89
N TYR A 57 14.27 -0.35 -7.12
CA TYR A 57 15.36 -0.80 -7.99
C TYR A 57 15.05 -0.52 -9.47
N VAL A 58 16.07 -0.61 -10.31
CA VAL A 58 15.98 -0.34 -11.76
C VAL A 58 16.18 -1.66 -12.50
N ASP A 59 15.08 -2.33 -12.80
CA ASP A 59 15.02 -3.50 -13.70
C ASP A 59 13.56 -3.70 -14.12
N ASP A 60 13.35 -4.36 -15.27
CA ASP A 60 12.01 -4.86 -15.63
C ASP A 60 11.73 -6.10 -14.78
N PRO A 61 10.76 -6.05 -13.85
CA PRO A 61 10.49 -7.17 -12.97
C PRO A 61 9.88 -8.37 -13.69
N ASP A 62 9.20 -8.13 -14.82
CA ASP A 62 8.34 -9.11 -15.47
C ASP A 62 8.86 -9.45 -16.86
N LYS A 63 10.04 -10.09 -16.90
CA LYS A 63 10.73 -10.45 -18.15
C LYS A 63 9.99 -11.53 -18.94
N ASP A 64 9.21 -12.36 -18.26
CA ASP A 64 8.55 -13.53 -18.84
C ASP A 64 7.25 -13.17 -19.58
N SER A 65 6.61 -12.03 -19.29
CA SER A 65 5.40 -11.54 -19.99
C SER A 65 5.61 -11.08 -21.44
N GLY A 66 6.79 -11.33 -22.03
CA GLY A 66 7.05 -11.05 -23.44
C GLY A 66 6.93 -9.57 -23.82
N GLY A 67 7.17 -8.66 -22.87
CA GLY A 67 7.11 -7.22 -23.10
C GLY A 67 5.70 -6.63 -23.19
N LYS A 68 4.67 -7.33 -22.70
CA LYS A 68 3.29 -6.84 -22.67
C LYS A 68 2.78 -6.61 -21.24
N ILE A 69 1.76 -5.76 -21.11
CA ILE A 69 1.05 -5.46 -19.86
C ILE A 69 -0.44 -5.66 -20.11
N GLU A 70 -1.10 -6.43 -19.24
CA GLU A 70 -2.56 -6.55 -19.23
C GLU A 70 -3.19 -5.27 -18.66
N VAL A 71 -4.24 -4.78 -19.31
CA VAL A 71 -4.98 -3.58 -18.92
C VAL A 71 -6.44 -3.96 -18.77
N SER A 72 -7.03 -3.57 -17.64
CA SER A 72 -8.47 -3.62 -17.44
C SER A 72 -9.05 -2.21 -17.40
N LEU A 73 -9.92 -1.89 -18.34
CA LEU A 73 -10.66 -0.63 -18.38
C LEU A 73 -12.15 -0.88 -18.14
N ASN A 74 -12.77 -0.06 -17.27
CA ASN A 74 -14.20 0.00 -17.07
C ASN A 74 -14.62 1.47 -17.00
N ILE A 75 -15.37 1.90 -18.02
CA ILE A 75 -15.76 3.29 -18.23
C ILE A 75 -17.23 3.34 -18.65
N SER A 76 -17.96 4.35 -18.21
CA SER A 76 -19.36 4.59 -18.58
C SER A 76 -19.50 5.94 -19.25
N LEU A 77 -20.15 5.96 -20.42
CA LEU A 77 -20.52 7.14 -21.19
C LEU A 77 -22.05 7.20 -21.24
N PRO A 78 -22.73 8.01 -20.42
CA PRO A 78 -24.18 7.94 -20.26
C PRO A 78 -24.98 8.48 -21.46
N ASN A 79 -24.34 9.24 -22.34
CA ASN A 79 -24.96 9.94 -23.48
C ASN A 79 -24.36 9.49 -24.84
N LEU A 80 -23.74 8.31 -24.88
CA LEU A 80 -23.17 7.73 -26.10
C LEU A 80 -23.57 6.25 -26.24
N HIS A 81 -24.20 5.92 -27.36
CA HIS A 81 -24.65 4.56 -27.68
C HIS A 81 -23.49 3.57 -27.81
N CYS A 82 -23.70 2.33 -27.38
CA CYS A 82 -22.68 1.28 -27.40
C CYS A 82 -22.14 0.93 -28.80
N ASP A 83 -22.97 1.07 -29.83
CA ASP A 83 -22.57 0.78 -31.23
C ASP A 83 -21.52 1.77 -31.73
N LEU A 84 -21.43 2.95 -31.11
CA LEU A 84 -20.49 4.00 -31.50
C LEU A 84 -19.16 3.90 -30.74
N VAL A 85 -19.16 3.35 -29.53
CA VAL A 85 -17.96 3.28 -28.67
C VAL A 85 -16.93 2.29 -29.23
N GLY A 86 -15.70 2.74 -29.43
CA GLY A 86 -14.55 1.91 -29.81
C GLY A 86 -13.34 2.15 -28.93
N LEU A 87 -12.48 1.14 -28.80
CA LEU A 87 -11.17 1.25 -28.16
C LEU A 87 -10.10 1.17 -29.25
N ASP A 88 -9.26 2.19 -29.34
CA ASP A 88 -8.13 2.22 -30.26
C ASP A 88 -6.83 2.14 -29.46
N ILE A 89 -5.84 1.38 -29.94
CA ILE A 89 -4.53 1.20 -29.29
C ILE A 89 -3.45 1.64 -30.27
N GLN A 90 -2.52 2.47 -29.81
CA GLN A 90 -1.39 2.94 -30.58
C GLN A 90 -0.13 3.02 -29.73
N ASP A 91 1.01 2.57 -30.24
CA ASP A 91 2.29 2.69 -29.55
C ASP A 91 3.43 3.16 -30.45
N GLU A 92 4.57 3.51 -29.83
CA GLU A 92 5.76 3.97 -30.55
C GLU A 92 6.51 2.84 -31.28
N MET A 93 6.20 1.57 -31.00
CA MET A 93 6.70 0.42 -31.76
C MET A 93 5.95 0.21 -33.08
N GLY A 94 4.97 1.06 -33.39
CA GLY A 94 4.22 1.02 -34.65
C GLY A 94 2.99 0.13 -34.60
N ARG A 95 2.57 -0.36 -33.43
CA ARG A 95 1.27 -1.02 -33.28
C ARG A 95 0.18 0.04 -33.43
N HIS A 96 -0.79 -0.26 -34.28
CA HIS A 96 -2.00 0.54 -34.43
C HIS A 96 -3.18 -0.39 -34.66
N GLU A 97 -4.05 -0.48 -33.66
CA GLU A 97 -5.28 -1.27 -33.70
C GLU A 97 -6.46 -0.32 -33.53
N VAL A 98 -7.40 -0.36 -34.49
CA VAL A 98 -8.62 0.45 -34.47
C VAL A 98 -9.80 -0.46 -34.12
N GLY A 99 -10.64 -0.05 -33.17
CA GLY A 99 -11.81 -0.80 -32.77
C GLY A 99 -11.47 -2.18 -32.18
N HIS A 100 -10.56 -2.22 -31.21
CA HIS A 100 -10.24 -3.43 -30.45
C HIS A 100 -11.49 -3.93 -29.72
N ILE A 101 -12.00 -5.10 -30.12
CA ILE A 101 -13.24 -5.71 -29.60
C ILE A 101 -12.97 -6.96 -28.76
N ASP A 102 -11.77 -7.54 -28.85
CA ASP A 102 -11.42 -8.77 -28.14
C ASP A 102 -11.55 -8.57 -26.62
N ASN A 103 -12.21 -9.52 -25.95
CA ASN A 103 -12.48 -9.48 -24.51
C ASN A 103 -13.10 -8.14 -24.02
N SER A 104 -13.92 -7.51 -24.87
CA SER A 104 -14.70 -6.33 -24.51
C SER A 104 -16.18 -6.67 -24.33
N MET A 105 -16.81 -6.01 -23.36
CA MET A 105 -18.23 -6.08 -23.07
C MET A 105 -18.80 -4.68 -23.07
N LYS A 106 -19.88 -4.50 -23.83
CA LYS A 106 -20.64 -3.25 -23.93
C LYS A 106 -22.00 -3.47 -23.30
N VAL A 107 -22.29 -2.74 -22.23
CA VAL A 107 -23.56 -2.83 -21.50
C VAL A 107 -24.34 -1.53 -21.73
N PRO A 108 -25.55 -1.58 -22.31
CA PRO A 108 -26.35 -0.38 -22.52
C PRO A 108 -26.76 0.24 -21.18
N LEU A 109 -26.70 1.57 -21.12
CA LEU A 109 -27.16 2.40 -20.00
C LEU A 109 -28.35 3.24 -20.44
N ASN A 110 -29.15 3.73 -19.49
CA ASN A 110 -30.24 4.67 -19.77
C ASN A 110 -31.18 4.22 -20.90
N GLN A 111 -31.65 2.96 -20.85
CA GLN A 111 -32.52 2.38 -21.89
C GLN A 111 -31.91 2.33 -23.30
N GLY A 112 -30.59 2.46 -23.43
CA GLY A 112 -29.86 2.38 -24.70
C GLY A 112 -29.14 3.66 -25.10
N ASP A 113 -29.44 4.79 -24.44
CA ASP A 113 -28.86 6.10 -24.77
C ASP A 113 -27.38 6.22 -24.34
N GLY A 114 -26.94 5.38 -23.41
CA GLY A 114 -25.56 5.33 -22.92
C GLY A 114 -24.91 3.97 -23.04
N CYS A 115 -23.61 3.93 -22.78
CA CYS A 115 -22.84 2.70 -22.80
C CYS A 115 -21.85 2.61 -21.65
N ARG A 116 -21.82 1.45 -21.00
CA ARG A 116 -20.72 1.02 -20.15
C ARG A 116 -19.83 0.07 -20.94
N PHE A 117 -18.59 0.49 -21.14
CA PHE A 117 -17.55 -0.27 -21.83
C PHE A 117 -16.61 -0.88 -20.79
N GLU A 118 -16.51 -2.20 -20.82
CA GLU A 118 -15.54 -2.98 -20.05
C GLU A 118 -14.62 -3.71 -21.03
N GLY A 119 -13.31 -3.59 -20.88
CA GLY A 119 -12.35 -4.24 -21.77
C GLY A 119 -11.12 -4.74 -21.03
N GLU A 120 -10.68 -5.94 -21.39
CA GLU A 120 -9.42 -6.52 -20.95
C GLU A 120 -8.52 -6.75 -22.16
N PHE A 121 -7.45 -5.96 -22.27
CA PHE A 121 -6.57 -5.95 -23.45
C PHE A 121 -5.11 -5.84 -23.03
N THR A 122 -4.18 -6.13 -23.93
CA THR A 122 -2.74 -5.99 -23.67
C THR A 122 -2.15 -4.80 -24.38
N ILE A 123 -1.27 -4.06 -23.71
CA ILE A 123 -0.42 -3.01 -24.29
C ILE A 123 1.05 -3.44 -24.27
N ASN A 124 1.89 -2.86 -25.13
CA ASN A 124 3.32 -3.12 -25.10
C ASN A 124 3.98 -2.28 -24.00
N LYS A 125 5.11 -2.76 -23.45
CA LYS A 125 5.94 -2.05 -22.45
C LYS A 125 6.77 -0.94 -23.10
N VAL A 126 6.14 -0.10 -23.90
CA VAL A 126 6.74 1.09 -24.54
C VAL A 126 5.78 2.26 -24.42
N PRO A 127 6.24 3.51 -24.48
CA PRO A 127 5.35 4.66 -24.50
C PRO A 127 4.30 4.55 -25.61
N GLY A 128 3.07 4.95 -25.30
CA GLY A 128 1.96 4.81 -26.22
C GLY A 128 0.68 5.45 -25.70
N ASN A 129 -0.43 5.13 -26.36
CA ASN A 129 -1.75 5.52 -25.92
C ASN A 129 -2.79 4.45 -26.29
N PHE A 130 -3.83 4.38 -25.47
CA PHE A 130 -5.08 3.79 -25.90
C PHE A 130 -6.17 4.84 -25.67
N HIS A 131 -7.20 4.84 -26.49
CA HIS A 131 -8.23 5.86 -26.39
C HIS A 131 -9.60 5.31 -26.74
N VAL A 132 -10.60 5.80 -26.02
CA VAL A 132 -12.01 5.50 -26.28
C VAL A 132 -12.56 6.59 -27.18
N SER A 133 -13.08 6.21 -28.34
CA SER A 133 -13.52 7.14 -29.37
C SER A 133 -14.72 6.59 -30.15
N THR A 134 -15.25 7.37 -31.09
CA THR A 134 -16.25 6.89 -32.06
C THR A 134 -15.64 6.38 -33.36
N HIS A 135 -14.31 6.31 -33.47
CA HIS A 135 -13.61 6.07 -34.73
C HIS A 135 -13.97 4.73 -35.37
N SER A 136 -14.18 3.69 -34.56
CA SER A 136 -14.58 2.36 -35.04
C SER A 136 -16.04 2.24 -35.50
N ALA A 137 -16.86 3.28 -35.31
CA ALA A 137 -18.27 3.27 -35.70
C ALA A 137 -18.46 3.33 -37.22
N THR A 138 -19.39 2.54 -37.75
CA THR A 138 -19.75 2.52 -39.18
C THR A 138 -20.17 3.89 -39.70
N ALA A 139 -20.82 4.70 -38.87
CA ALA A 139 -21.21 6.07 -39.17
C ALA A 139 -20.83 7.00 -38.01
N GLN A 140 -20.11 8.07 -38.34
CA GLN A 140 -19.67 9.03 -37.33
C GLN A 140 -20.83 9.94 -36.88
N PRO A 141 -21.09 10.06 -35.57
CA PRO A 141 -22.09 10.98 -35.06
C PRO A 141 -21.65 12.43 -35.28
N GLN A 142 -22.61 13.35 -35.45
CA GLN A 142 -22.29 14.78 -35.63
C GLN A 142 -21.81 15.43 -34.33
N ASN A 143 -22.44 15.09 -33.20
CA ASN A 143 -22.15 15.65 -31.88
C ASN A 143 -21.98 14.51 -30.85
N PRO A 144 -20.85 13.79 -30.86
CA PRO A 144 -20.58 12.76 -29.86
C PRO A 144 -20.34 13.38 -28.48
N ASP A 145 -21.10 12.94 -27.47
CA ASP A 145 -20.89 13.31 -26.07
C ASP A 145 -19.85 12.38 -25.42
N MET A 146 -18.72 12.96 -25.01
CA MET A 146 -17.59 12.26 -24.37
C MET A 146 -17.55 12.44 -22.84
N THR A 147 -18.62 12.98 -22.25
CA THR A 147 -18.77 12.95 -20.79
C THR A 147 -18.82 11.52 -20.28
N HIS A 148 -18.10 11.24 -19.20
CA HIS A 148 -17.90 9.86 -18.77
C HIS A 148 -17.61 9.73 -17.28
N THR A 149 -17.68 8.49 -16.79
CA THR A 149 -17.24 8.07 -15.46
C THR A 149 -16.31 6.87 -15.61
N ILE A 150 -15.10 6.96 -15.05
CA ILE A 150 -14.12 5.87 -15.03
C ILE A 150 -14.33 5.10 -13.73
N HIS A 151 -14.79 3.87 -13.83
CA HIS A 151 -14.98 3.00 -12.65
C HIS A 151 -13.69 2.31 -12.27
N LYS A 152 -12.92 1.86 -13.27
CA LYS A 152 -11.68 1.15 -13.07
C LYS A 152 -10.74 1.35 -14.24
N LEU A 153 -9.48 1.66 -13.95
CA LEU A 153 -8.36 1.45 -14.84
C LEU A 153 -7.24 0.80 -14.03
N ALA A 154 -6.83 -0.40 -14.42
CA ALA A 154 -5.78 -1.14 -13.73
C ALA A 154 -4.85 -1.81 -14.74
N PHE A 155 -3.59 -1.98 -14.32
CA PHE A 155 -2.52 -2.55 -15.13
C PHE A 155 -1.93 -3.76 -14.37
N GLY A 156 -1.80 -4.89 -15.06
CA GLY A 156 -1.35 -6.17 -14.50
C GLY A 156 -2.34 -6.84 -13.54
N GLU A 157 -1.83 -7.72 -12.69
CA GLU A 157 -2.65 -8.51 -11.77
C GLU A 157 -3.33 -7.63 -10.70
N LYS A 158 -4.56 -7.99 -10.28
CA LYS A 158 -5.23 -7.29 -9.17
C LYS A 158 -4.54 -7.65 -7.84
N LEU A 159 -3.63 -6.81 -7.39
CA LEU A 159 -3.06 -6.90 -6.04
C LEU A 159 -4.09 -6.44 -5.01
N GLN A 160 -5.00 -7.34 -4.60
CA GLN A 160 -5.86 -7.13 -3.42
C GLN A 160 -5.09 -7.42 -2.13
N VAL A 161 -3.95 -6.75 -1.92
CA VAL A 161 -3.22 -6.89 -0.66
C VAL A 161 -3.72 -5.81 0.28
N GLN A 162 -4.52 -6.20 1.28
CA GLN A 162 -5.11 -5.29 2.28
C GLN A 162 -4.10 -4.37 2.99
N LYS A 163 -2.81 -4.70 2.93
CA LYS A 163 -1.71 -3.96 3.59
C LYS A 163 -0.87 -3.07 2.65
N VAL A 164 -1.06 -3.12 1.33
CA VAL A 164 -0.31 -2.27 0.40
C VAL A 164 -1.19 -1.12 -0.07
N GLN A 165 -1.01 0.06 0.53
CA GLN A 165 -1.61 1.29 0.01
C GLN A 165 -0.82 1.75 -1.22
N GLY A 166 -1.37 1.48 -2.41
CA GLY A 166 -0.79 1.89 -3.69
C GLY A 166 -1.83 2.43 -4.66
N ALA A 167 -1.39 3.28 -5.58
CA ALA A 167 -2.24 3.90 -6.60
C ALA A 167 -2.49 2.95 -7.79
N PHE A 168 -3.08 1.78 -7.51
CA PHE A 168 -3.36 0.75 -8.52
C PHE A 168 -4.61 1.03 -9.38
N ASN A 169 -5.49 1.93 -8.91
CA ASN A 169 -6.70 2.38 -9.61
C ASN A 169 -6.91 3.88 -9.35
N ALA A 170 -5.92 4.71 -9.66
CA ALA A 170 -5.93 6.15 -9.35
C ALA A 170 -7.07 6.92 -10.03
N LEU A 171 -7.61 6.41 -11.15
CA LEU A 171 -8.76 6.96 -11.86
C LEU A 171 -10.10 6.34 -11.43
N GLY A 172 -10.10 5.41 -10.46
CA GLY A 172 -11.31 4.79 -9.97
C GLY A 172 -12.26 5.81 -9.36
N GLY A 173 -13.46 5.94 -9.93
CA GLY A 173 -14.47 6.91 -9.53
C GLY A 173 -14.29 8.31 -10.13
N ALA A 174 -13.34 8.52 -11.05
CA ALA A 174 -13.19 9.79 -11.72
C ALA A 174 -14.40 10.09 -12.62
N ASN A 175 -15.00 11.27 -12.44
CA ASN A 175 -16.23 11.68 -13.11
C ASN A 175 -16.01 12.98 -13.90
N ARG A 176 -16.49 13.02 -15.14
CA ARG A 176 -16.46 14.16 -16.08
C ARG A 176 -17.85 14.45 -16.68
N LEU A 177 -18.91 14.19 -15.92
CA LEU A 177 -20.30 14.42 -16.34
C LEU A 177 -20.68 15.90 -16.48
N SER A 178 -19.95 16.80 -15.82
CA SER A 178 -20.16 18.25 -15.90
C SER A 178 -19.24 18.96 -16.91
N SER A 179 -18.40 18.22 -17.62
CA SER A 179 -17.49 18.76 -18.64
C SER A 179 -18.24 19.08 -19.94
N ASN A 180 -17.54 19.73 -20.89
CA ASN A 180 -18.12 19.98 -22.21
C ASN A 180 -18.30 18.65 -22.97
N PRO A 181 -19.50 18.31 -23.48
CA PRO A 181 -19.77 17.08 -24.24
C PRO A 181 -18.82 16.85 -25.42
N LEU A 182 -18.42 17.92 -26.11
CA LEU A 182 -17.58 17.85 -27.31
C LEU A 182 -16.08 17.97 -27.00
N ALA A 183 -15.69 17.97 -25.72
CA ALA A 183 -14.28 18.03 -25.34
C ALA A 183 -13.61 16.66 -25.40
N SER A 184 -12.35 16.66 -25.83
CA SER A 184 -11.44 15.55 -25.63
C SER A 184 -10.88 15.59 -24.21
N HIS A 185 -10.69 14.41 -23.64
CA HIS A 185 -10.13 14.22 -22.31
C HIS A 185 -8.81 13.47 -22.42
N ASP A 186 -7.71 14.12 -22.09
CA ASP A 186 -6.38 13.51 -22.07
C ASP A 186 -5.99 13.16 -20.65
N TYR A 187 -5.81 11.87 -20.39
CA TYR A 187 -5.23 11.30 -19.18
C TYR A 187 -3.78 10.88 -19.47
N ILE A 188 -2.83 11.57 -18.85
CA ILE A 188 -1.41 11.29 -18.96
C ILE A 188 -1.03 10.42 -17.76
N LEU A 189 -0.66 9.17 -18.04
CA LEU A 189 -0.41 8.12 -17.07
C LEU A 189 1.10 7.84 -17.00
N LYS A 190 1.67 7.91 -15.80
CA LYS A 190 3.04 7.42 -15.56
C LYS A 190 2.96 6.10 -14.80
N ILE A 191 3.21 5.01 -15.50
CA ILE A 191 3.08 3.63 -14.98
C ILE A 191 4.38 3.23 -14.27
N VAL A 192 4.27 2.67 -13.08
CA VAL A 192 5.37 2.22 -12.22
C VAL A 192 5.19 0.72 -11.94
N PRO A 193 6.08 -0.15 -12.44
CA PRO A 193 6.06 -1.56 -12.13
C PRO A 193 6.16 -1.81 -10.63
N THR A 194 5.35 -2.73 -10.12
CA THR A 194 5.27 -3.05 -8.69
C THR A 194 5.31 -4.55 -8.49
N VAL A 195 6.26 -5.05 -7.70
CA VAL A 195 6.38 -6.47 -7.38
C VAL A 195 5.96 -6.70 -5.94
N TYR A 196 5.12 -7.70 -5.71
CA TYR A 196 4.80 -8.19 -4.37
C TYR A 196 5.38 -9.59 -4.19
N GLU A 197 6.25 -9.76 -3.21
CA GLU A 197 6.85 -11.04 -2.83
C GLU A 197 6.29 -11.48 -1.47
N ASP A 198 5.64 -12.63 -1.45
CA ASP A 198 5.09 -13.21 -0.22
C ASP A 198 6.17 -13.96 0.60
N LEU A 199 5.79 -14.42 1.80
CA LEU A 199 6.69 -15.20 2.67
C LEU A 199 7.21 -16.51 2.04
N SER A 200 6.55 -17.03 1.01
CA SER A 200 6.98 -18.23 0.29
C SER A 200 7.97 -17.93 -0.85
N GLY A 201 8.23 -16.64 -1.12
CA GLY A 201 9.04 -16.17 -2.24
C GLY A 201 8.28 -16.10 -3.56
N LYS A 202 6.95 -16.31 -3.56
CA LYS A 202 6.13 -16.17 -4.77
C LYS A 202 5.96 -14.68 -5.07
N GLN A 203 6.31 -14.31 -6.30
CA GLN A 203 6.19 -12.94 -6.81
C GLN A 203 4.89 -12.76 -7.58
N ARG A 204 4.28 -11.59 -7.43
CA ARG A 204 3.13 -11.12 -8.20
C ARG A 204 3.44 -9.73 -8.78
N PHE A 205 3.07 -9.53 -10.04
CA PHE A 205 3.43 -8.33 -10.81
C PHE A 205 2.22 -7.40 -10.96
N SER A 206 2.25 -6.34 -10.16
CA SER A 206 1.42 -5.14 -10.15
C SER A 206 1.95 -4.01 -11.03
N TYR A 207 1.10 -3.02 -11.31
CA TYR A 207 1.53 -1.72 -11.83
C TYR A 207 0.71 -0.62 -11.15
N GLN A 208 1.42 0.32 -10.53
CA GLN A 208 0.83 1.55 -10.02
C GLN A 208 0.92 2.62 -11.08
N TYR A 209 0.09 3.66 -11.01
CA TYR A 209 0.24 4.79 -11.89
C TYR A 209 -0.19 6.11 -11.26
N THR A 210 0.44 7.19 -11.70
CA THR A 210 -0.03 8.55 -11.42
C THR A 210 -0.74 9.09 -12.65
N VAL A 211 -1.63 10.06 -12.43
CA VAL A 211 -2.43 10.64 -13.49
C VAL A 211 -2.39 12.16 -13.46
N ALA A 212 -2.21 12.76 -14.64
CA ALA A 212 -2.52 14.16 -14.91
C ALA A 212 -3.62 14.23 -15.97
N ASN A 213 -4.55 15.17 -15.84
CA ASN A 213 -5.68 15.30 -16.74
C ASN A 213 -5.70 16.66 -17.46
N LYS A 214 -6.10 16.65 -18.73
CA LYS A 214 -6.27 17.84 -19.58
C LYS A 214 -7.56 17.72 -20.37
N GLU A 215 -8.32 18.82 -20.49
CA GLU A 215 -9.54 18.91 -21.28
C GLU A 215 -9.36 19.97 -22.36
N TYR A 216 -9.76 19.66 -23.61
CA TYR A 216 -9.69 20.61 -24.73
C TYR A 216 -10.65 20.22 -25.85
N VAL A 217 -11.05 21.20 -26.67
CA VAL A 217 -11.80 20.96 -27.90
C VAL A 217 -10.85 21.15 -29.08
N ALA A 218 -10.70 20.11 -29.90
CA ALA A 218 -9.86 20.16 -31.10
C ALA A 218 -10.72 20.08 -32.37
N TYR A 219 -10.44 20.97 -33.31
CA TYR A 219 -11.07 20.98 -34.63
C TYR A 219 -10.17 20.27 -35.63
N SER A 220 -10.72 19.31 -36.36
CA SER A 220 -10.08 18.69 -37.52
C SER A 220 -9.90 19.71 -38.65
N HIS A 221 -9.00 19.42 -39.61
CA HIS A 221 -8.83 20.19 -40.85
C HIS A 221 -10.14 20.38 -41.64
N THR A 222 -11.11 19.47 -41.47
CA THR A 222 -12.44 19.55 -42.09
C THR A 222 -13.44 20.36 -41.26
N GLY A 223 -13.00 21.02 -40.18
CA GLY A 223 -13.84 21.75 -39.22
C GLY A 223 -14.69 20.86 -38.31
N ARG A 224 -14.59 19.53 -38.43
CA ARG A 224 -15.31 18.57 -37.57
C ARG A 224 -14.57 18.37 -36.26
N ILE A 225 -15.30 18.27 -35.16
CA ILE A 225 -14.76 17.91 -33.86
C ILE A 225 -14.80 16.39 -33.76
N ILE A 226 -13.68 15.75 -33.49
CA ILE A 226 -13.58 14.30 -33.26
C ILE A 226 -13.03 14.14 -31.84
N PRO A 227 -13.90 14.24 -30.82
CA PRO A 227 -13.45 14.13 -29.45
C PRO A 227 -13.15 12.67 -29.12
N ALA A 228 -12.24 12.47 -28.16
CA ALA A 228 -11.91 11.15 -27.65
C ALA A 228 -11.37 11.24 -26.23
N ILE A 229 -11.42 10.11 -25.54
CA ILE A 229 -10.91 9.94 -24.19
C ILE A 229 -9.56 9.22 -24.31
N TRP A 230 -8.47 9.97 -24.22
CA TRP A 230 -7.11 9.50 -24.40
C TRP A 230 -6.48 9.06 -23.08
N PHE A 231 -5.90 7.87 -23.08
CA PHE A 231 -5.03 7.37 -22.01
C PHE A 231 -3.62 7.25 -22.59
N ARG A 232 -2.84 8.32 -22.46
CA ARG A 232 -1.44 8.36 -22.87
C ARG A 232 -0.61 7.80 -21.73
N TYR A 233 0.18 6.76 -21.99
CA TYR A 233 0.96 6.10 -20.96
C TYR A 233 2.45 6.10 -21.29
N ASP A 234 3.24 6.23 -20.23
CA ASP A 234 4.70 6.11 -20.25
C ASP A 234 5.15 5.28 -19.04
N LEU A 235 6.18 4.46 -19.21
CA LEU A 235 6.70 3.59 -18.15
C LEU A 235 7.80 4.29 -17.37
N SER A 236 7.80 4.11 -16.05
CA SER A 236 8.90 4.49 -15.18
C SER A 236 10.00 3.43 -15.25
N PRO A 237 11.28 3.82 -15.31
CA PRO A 237 12.39 2.88 -15.24
C PRO A 237 12.61 2.31 -13.82
N ILE A 238 11.89 2.81 -12.82
CA ILE A 238 12.00 2.40 -11.42
C ILE A 238 10.87 1.43 -11.09
N THR A 239 11.22 0.36 -10.40
CA THR A 239 10.31 -0.68 -9.92
C THR A 239 10.23 -0.66 -8.40
N VAL A 240 9.02 -0.80 -7.86
CA VAL A 240 8.76 -0.88 -6.41
C VAL A 240 8.59 -2.34 -6.00
N LYS A 241 9.43 -2.84 -5.10
CA LYS A 241 9.32 -4.19 -4.54
C LYS A 241 8.80 -4.15 -3.12
N TYR A 242 7.65 -4.77 -2.89
CA TYR A 242 7.10 -5.05 -1.56
C TYR A 242 7.47 -6.49 -1.19
N THR A 243 8.24 -6.66 -0.12
CA THR A 243 8.62 -7.99 0.38
C THR A 243 8.01 -8.22 1.75
N GLU A 244 7.23 -9.29 1.91
CA GLU A 244 6.80 -9.75 3.23
C GLU A 244 7.97 -10.43 3.94
N ARG A 245 8.32 -9.93 5.13
CA ARG A 245 9.34 -10.54 5.99
C ARG A 245 8.78 -10.76 7.40
N ARG A 246 9.31 -11.80 8.06
CA ARG A 246 9.11 -12.03 9.49
C ARG A 246 10.32 -11.51 10.26
N GLN A 247 10.06 -10.98 11.44
CA GLN A 247 11.15 -10.58 12.32
C GLN A 247 11.98 -11.80 12.74
N PRO A 248 13.31 -11.69 12.76
CA PRO A 248 14.14 -12.80 13.16
C PRO A 248 14.02 -13.06 14.66
N PHE A 249 14.08 -14.33 15.06
CA PHE A 249 13.83 -14.77 16.44
C PHE A 249 14.77 -14.12 17.47
N TYR A 250 16.01 -13.81 17.10
CA TYR A 250 16.94 -13.15 18.02
C TYR A 250 16.42 -11.79 18.49
N ARG A 251 15.70 -11.05 17.63
CA ARG A 251 15.14 -9.73 17.98
C ARG A 251 14.14 -9.88 19.11
N PHE A 252 13.22 -10.84 19.00
CA PHE A 252 12.23 -11.13 20.03
C PHE A 252 12.88 -11.49 21.38
N ILE A 253 13.87 -12.38 21.38
CA ILE A 253 14.59 -12.76 22.61
C ILE A 253 15.30 -11.56 23.24
N THR A 254 15.99 -10.74 22.43
CA THR A 254 16.65 -9.54 22.95
C THR A 254 15.66 -8.54 23.55
N THR A 255 14.47 -8.38 22.96
CA THR A 255 13.43 -7.50 23.50
C THR A 255 12.86 -8.03 24.82
N ILE A 256 12.63 -9.35 24.94
CA ILE A 256 12.20 -9.96 26.21
C ILE A 256 13.22 -9.70 27.32
N CYS A 257 14.51 -9.91 27.04
CA CYS A 257 15.57 -9.63 28.02
C CYS A 257 15.56 -8.16 28.44
N ALA A 258 15.34 -7.23 27.51
CA ALA A 258 15.24 -5.81 27.80
C ALA A 258 13.99 -5.45 28.64
N ILE A 259 12.83 -6.04 28.34
CA ILE A 259 11.59 -5.82 29.12
C ILE A 259 11.77 -6.29 30.56
N VAL A 260 12.27 -7.51 30.76
CA VAL A 260 12.45 -8.09 32.08
C VAL A 260 13.51 -7.31 32.86
N GLY A 261 14.69 -7.09 32.28
CA GLY A 261 15.79 -6.36 32.93
C GLY A 261 15.46 -4.90 33.23
N GLY A 262 14.84 -4.21 32.27
CA GLY A 262 14.42 -2.82 32.40
C GLY A 262 13.35 -2.64 33.48
N THR A 263 12.33 -3.50 33.51
CA THR A 263 11.28 -3.41 34.52
C THR A 263 11.83 -3.63 35.93
N PHE A 264 12.67 -4.63 36.15
CA PHE A 264 13.27 -4.88 37.47
C PHE A 264 14.18 -3.73 37.94
N THR A 265 14.93 -3.12 37.02
CA THR A 265 15.81 -1.99 37.34
C THR A 265 14.98 -0.77 37.75
N VAL A 266 13.94 -0.43 36.99
CA VAL A 266 13.04 0.68 37.31
C VAL A 266 12.27 0.43 38.61
N ALA A 267 11.77 -0.79 38.82
CA ALA A 267 11.10 -1.18 40.06
C ALA A 267 12.00 -1.01 41.29
N GLY A 268 13.26 -1.42 41.20
CA GLY A 268 14.24 -1.27 42.28
C GLY A 268 14.56 0.19 42.61
N ILE A 269 14.63 1.05 41.59
CA ILE A 269 14.81 2.50 41.78
C ILE A 269 13.59 3.09 42.49
N ILE A 270 12.38 2.74 42.05
CA ILE A 270 11.12 3.21 42.65
C ILE A 270 11.01 2.77 44.11
N ASP A 271 11.26 1.49 44.40
CA ASP A 271 11.22 0.96 45.77
C ASP A 271 12.24 1.67 46.68
N SER A 272 13.47 1.88 46.19
CA SER A 272 14.51 2.62 46.93
C SER A 272 14.11 4.06 47.23
N CYS A 273 13.50 4.75 46.27
CA CYS A 273 12.99 6.11 46.45
C CYS A 273 11.83 6.16 47.46
N ILE A 274 10.88 5.23 47.37
CA ILE A 274 9.74 5.14 48.29
C ILE A 274 10.22 4.83 49.72
N PHE A 275 11.14 3.88 49.86
CA PHE A 275 11.72 3.53 51.16
C PHE A 275 12.40 4.75 51.80
N THR A 276 13.29 5.41 51.06
CA THR A 276 14.02 6.61 51.53
C THR A 276 13.06 7.74 51.90
N ALA A 277 12.03 7.99 51.08
CA ALA A 277 11.02 9.00 51.36
C ALA A 277 10.19 8.66 52.61
N SER A 278 9.83 7.38 52.80
CA SER A 278 9.09 6.93 53.98
C SER A 278 9.89 7.10 55.28
N GLU A 279 11.19 6.80 55.26
CA GLU A 279 12.07 7.02 56.40
C GLU A 279 12.26 8.51 56.70
N ALA A 280 12.44 9.34 55.66
CA ALA A 280 12.54 10.79 55.81
C ALA A 280 11.27 11.38 56.44
N TRP A 281 10.09 10.95 55.97
CA TRP A 281 8.80 11.39 56.51
C TRP A 281 8.61 10.97 57.97
N LYS A 282 9.02 9.74 58.31
CA LYS A 282 8.96 9.22 59.68
C LYS A 282 9.89 10.00 60.60
N LYS A 283 11.08 10.38 60.13
CA LYS A 283 12.02 11.26 60.88
C LYS A 283 11.43 12.65 61.12
N ILE A 284 10.73 13.23 60.14
CA ILE A 284 10.03 14.53 60.27
C ILE A 284 8.91 14.43 61.32
N GLN A 285 8.08 13.39 61.29
CA GLN A 285 6.99 13.21 62.27
C GLN A 285 7.45 13.04 63.72
N ILE A 286 8.61 12.43 63.93
CA ILE A 286 9.16 12.20 65.29
C ILE A 286 9.87 13.46 65.81
N GLY A 287 9.92 14.56 65.05
CA GLY A 287 10.52 15.84 65.49
C GLY A 287 12.04 15.79 65.65
N LYS A 288 12.71 14.74 65.14
CA LYS A 288 14.17 14.55 65.21
C LYS A 288 14.89 15.18 64.01
N MET A 289 14.50 16.40 63.64
CA MET A 289 15.32 17.27 62.80
C MET A 289 15.87 18.40 63.67
N SER A 290 16.69 18.02 64.65
CA SER A 290 17.69 18.86 65.29
C SER A 290 18.98 18.08 65.37
#